data_AF-A0A147K907-F1
#
_entry.id   AF-A0A147K907-F1
#
_cell.length_a   1.000
_cell.length_b   1.000
_cell.length_c   1.000
_cell.angle_alpha   90.00
_cell.angle_beta   90.00
_cell.angle_gamma   90.00
#
_symmetry.space_group_name_H-M   'P 1'
#
loop_
_entity.id
_entity.type
_entity.pdbx_description
1 polymer ?
#
loop_
_entity_poly.entity_id
_entity_poly.type
_entity_poly.pdbx_seq_one_letter_code
_entity_poly.pdbx_strand_id
1 'polypeptide(L)'
;MTSLHQLTEEEQKQLLLVIKKSLQHTVSHEQINAVKVEKLDVLVLASKQNDQVHLQLFKLSEIEWENGSPKNLSTPLYIATVHQDRTVTSKANTNVKGTKFEHVIQYVEKVLNP
;
A
#
# COMPACT_ATOMS: atom_id res chain seq x y z
N MET A 1 -9.01 14.74 23.60
CA MET A 1 -9.81 13.81 22.78
C MET A 1 -9.40 14.03 21.33
N THR A 2 -8.41 13.28 20.85
CA THR A 2 -7.91 13.41 19.48
C THR A 2 -8.80 12.58 18.56
N SER A 3 -9.47 13.26 17.63
CA SER A 3 -10.33 12.65 16.61
C SER A 3 -9.55 11.54 15.87
N LEU A 4 -9.97 10.28 16.01
CA LEU A 4 -9.51 9.18 15.17
C LEU A 4 -9.89 9.52 13.73
N HIS A 5 -8.90 9.83 12.90
CA HIS A 5 -9.08 10.26 11.52
C HIS A 5 -9.53 9.07 10.66
N GLN A 6 -10.84 8.85 10.56
CA GLN A 6 -11.40 7.91 9.59
C GLN A 6 -11.12 8.43 8.18
N LEU A 7 -10.83 7.51 7.24
CA LEU A 7 -10.68 7.88 5.83
C LEU A 7 -12.00 8.39 5.27
N THR A 8 -11.93 9.53 4.61
CA THR A 8 -13.04 10.07 3.82
C THR A 8 -13.37 9.17 2.62
N GLU A 9 -14.57 9.28 2.06
CA GLU A 9 -14.93 8.51 0.86
C GLU A 9 -14.01 8.79 -0.33
N GLU A 10 -13.53 10.03 -0.47
CA GLU A 10 -12.63 10.42 -1.55
C GLU A 10 -11.28 9.70 -1.40
N GLU A 11 -10.72 9.70 -0.19
CA GLU A 11 -9.48 8.99 0.12
C GLU A 11 -9.61 7.48 -0.07
N GLN A 12 -10.73 6.90 0.36
CA GLN A 12 -11.03 5.48 0.13
C GLN A 12 -11.08 5.14 -1.35
N LYS A 13 -11.81 5.94 -2.15
CA LYS A 13 -11.91 5.77 -3.61
C LYS A 13 -10.55 5.89 -4.29
N GLN A 14 -9.75 6.89 -3.89
CA GLN A 14 -8.41 7.10 -4.43
C GLN A 14 -7.50 5.92 -4.11
N LEU A 15 -7.48 5.46 -2.85
CA LEU A 15 -6.66 4.35 -2.40
C LEU A 15 -7.05 3.04 -3.10
N LEU A 16 -8.35 2.76 -3.21
CA LEU A 16 -8.88 1.62 -3.94
C LEU A 16 -8.44 1.63 -5.42
N LEU A 17 -8.56 2.79 -6.08
CA LEU A 17 -8.18 2.94 -7.48
C LEU A 17 -6.68 2.69 -7.67
N VAL A 18 -5.84 3.26 -6.80
CA VAL A 18 -4.39 3.11 -6.85
C VAL A 18 -4.01 1.65 -6.65
N ILE A 19 -4.51 0.98 -5.62
CA ILE A 19 -4.21 -0.43 -5.35
C ILE A 19 -4.59 -1.32 -6.54
N LYS A 20 -5.81 -1.17 -7.06
CA LYS A 20 -6.27 -1.96 -8.21
C LYS A 20 -5.39 -1.74 -9.44
N LYS A 21 -5.08 -0.48 -9.76
CA LYS A 21 -4.23 -0.14 -10.91
C LYS A 21 -2.81 -0.66 -10.72
N SER A 22 -2.23 -0.54 -9.53
CA SER A 22 -0.87 -1.01 -9.25
C SER A 22 -0.77 -2.53 -9.34
N LEU A 23 -1.74 -3.26 -8.79
CA LEU A 23 -1.80 -4.73 -8.91
C LEU A 23 -1.98 -5.15 -10.37
N GLN A 24 -2.96 -4.57 -11.08
CA GLN A 24 -3.21 -4.89 -12.49
C GLN A 24 -1.99 -4.58 -13.37
N HIS A 25 -1.38 -3.41 -13.20
CA HIS A 25 -0.18 -3.03 -13.95
C HIS A 25 0.96 -4.01 -13.71
N THR A 26 1.20 -4.40 -12.46
CA THR A 26 2.27 -5.32 -12.06
C THR A 26 2.06 -6.72 -12.63
N VAL A 27 0.81 -7.21 -12.65
CA VAL A 27 0.46 -8.50 -13.28
C VAL A 27 0.67 -8.45 -14.79
N SER A 28 0.29 -7.36 -15.44
CA SER A 28 0.32 -7.26 -16.91
C SER A 28 1.70 -6.97 -17.49
N HIS A 29 2.57 -6.25 -16.76
CA HIS A 29 3.85 -5.78 -17.29
C HIS A 29 5.07 -6.36 -16.57
N GLU A 30 4.87 -7.18 -15.53
CA GLU A 30 5.94 -7.79 -14.72
C GLU A 30 6.96 -6.77 -14.15
N GLN A 31 6.53 -5.53 -13.99
CA GLN A 31 7.36 -4.43 -13.50
C GLN A 31 6.95 -4.01 -12.10
N ILE A 32 7.93 -3.49 -11.35
CA ILE A 32 7.67 -2.77 -10.11
C ILE A 32 6.86 -1.51 -10.45
N ASN A 33 5.74 -1.33 -9.76
CA ASN A 33 4.91 -0.14 -9.87
C ASN A 33 4.88 0.59 -8.52
N ALA A 34 5.30 1.85 -8.51
CA ALA A 34 5.32 2.69 -7.31
C ALA A 34 4.44 3.93 -7.54
N VAL A 35 3.42 4.11 -6.71
CA VAL A 35 2.43 5.19 -6.83
C VAL A 35 2.30 5.94 -5.52
N LYS A 36 2.49 7.26 -5.56
CA LYS A 36 2.33 8.15 -4.42
C LYS A 36 0.85 8.48 -4.20
N VAL A 37 0.40 8.40 -2.95
CA VAL A 37 -0.91 8.88 -2.50
C VAL A 37 -0.67 10.01 -1.50
N GLU A 38 -0.38 11.20 -2.03
CA GLU A 38 0.12 12.33 -1.24
C GLU A 38 -0.85 12.77 -0.13
N LYS A 39 -2.17 12.78 -0.41
CA LYS A 39 -3.20 13.09 0.59
C LYS A 39 -3.10 12.21 1.84
N LEU A 40 -2.70 10.95 1.67
CA LEU A 40 -2.58 9.99 2.76
C LEU A 40 -1.16 9.84 3.29
N ASP A 41 -0.17 10.51 2.70
CA ASP A 41 1.24 10.36 3.04
C ASP A 41 1.71 8.89 2.90
N VAL A 42 1.26 8.23 1.82
CA VAL A 42 1.49 6.81 1.57
C VAL A 42 2.10 6.59 0.19
N LEU A 43 3.10 5.72 0.10
CA LEU A 43 3.56 5.12 -1.14
C LEU A 43 2.98 3.71 -1.26
N VAL A 44 2.31 3.43 -2.38
CA VAL A 44 1.89 2.09 -2.77
C VAL A 44 2.93 1.52 -3.72
N LEU A 45 3.57 0.42 -3.32
CA LEU A 45 4.53 -0.30 -4.15
C LEU A 45 4.00 -1.69 -4.44
N ALA A 46 3.84 -2.03 -5.72
CA ALA A 46 3.47 -3.35 -6.18
C ALA A 46 4.63 -3.95 -6.98
N SER A 47 4.93 -5.22 -6.78
CA SER A 47 5.97 -5.95 -7.52
C SER A 47 5.58 -7.40 -7.72
N LYS A 48 6.06 -8.03 -8.81
CA LYS A 48 5.85 -9.46 -9.08
C LYS A 48 7.15 -10.20 -8.82
N GLN A 49 7.09 -11.26 -8.03
CA GLN A 49 8.23 -12.17 -7.80
C GLN A 49 7.70 -13.60 -7.72
N ASN A 50 8.30 -14.53 -8.47
CA ASN A 50 7.94 -15.97 -8.46
C ASN A 50 6.42 -16.21 -8.58
N ASP A 51 5.78 -15.53 -9.52
CA ASP A 51 4.33 -15.56 -9.76
C ASP A 51 3.42 -15.09 -8.60
N GLN A 52 4.01 -14.47 -7.58
CA GLN A 52 3.29 -13.80 -6.52
C GLN A 52 3.36 -12.29 -6.72
N VAL A 53 2.26 -11.60 -6.41
CA VAL A 53 2.23 -10.14 -6.43
C VAL A 53 2.35 -9.63 -5.00
N HIS A 54 3.41 -8.90 -4.71
CA HIS A 54 3.63 -8.26 -3.43
C HIS A 54 3.14 -6.81 -3.50
N LEU A 55 2.28 -6.44 -2.56
CA LEU A 55 1.87 -5.07 -2.31
C LEU A 55 2.49 -4.60 -0.99
N GLN A 56 3.16 -3.47 -1.02
CA GLN A 56 3.77 -2.85 0.15
C GLN A 56 3.28 -1.41 0.27
N LEU A 57 2.99 -1.00 1.50
CA LEU A 57 2.66 0.38 1.83
C LEU A 57 3.80 0.96 2.66
N PHE A 58 4.33 2.11 2.23
CA PHE A 58 5.34 2.85 2.97
C PHE A 58 4.83 4.24 3.29
N LYS A 59 5.41 4.85 4.32
CA LYS A 59 5.13 6.25 4.65
C LYS A 59 5.88 7.15 3.68
N LEU A 60 5.16 7.97 2.93
CA LEU A 60 5.72 8.74 1.82
C LEU A 60 6.76 9.77 2.30
N SER A 61 6.47 10.42 3.41
CA SER A 61 7.34 11.42 4.06
C SER A 61 8.66 10.86 4.62
N GLU A 62 8.80 9.54 4.71
CA GLU A 62 10.03 8.88 5.18
C GLU A 62 10.88 8.34 4.04
N ILE A 63 10.48 8.56 2.78
CA ILE A 63 11.17 8.05 1.61
C ILE A 63 12.01 9.15 0.99
N GLU A 64 13.30 8.88 0.84
CA GLU A 64 14.18 9.69 0.02
C GLU A 64 13.94 9.40 -1.46
N TRP A 65 13.98 10.42 -2.31
CA TRP A 65 13.76 10.26 -3.75
C TRP A 65 15.02 10.63 -4.51
N GLU A 66 15.47 9.75 -5.41
CA GLU A 66 16.63 9.96 -6.28
C GLU A 66 16.24 9.66 -7.72
N ASN A 67 16.41 10.64 -8.62
CA ASN A 67 16.05 10.52 -10.04
C ASN A 67 14.61 10.01 -10.28
N GLY A 68 13.66 10.42 -9.44
CA GLY A 68 12.25 10.03 -9.54
C GLY A 68 11.92 8.63 -8.99
N SER A 69 12.91 7.89 -8.47
CA SER A 69 12.72 6.58 -7.86
C SER A 69 12.87 6.67 -6.32
N PRO A 70 12.12 5.83 -5.57
CA PRO A 70 12.29 5.78 -4.12
C PRO A 70 13.65 5.15 -3.78
N LYS A 71 14.43 5.84 -2.95
CA LYS A 71 15.68 5.40 -2.34
C LYS A 71 15.43 5.15 -0.86
N ASN A 72 16.09 4.15 -0.29
CA ASN A 72 16.04 3.85 1.14
C ASN A 72 14.60 3.72 1.69
N LEU A 73 13.86 2.71 1.20
CA LEU A 73 12.53 2.42 1.72
C LEU A 73 12.61 2.12 3.22
N SER A 74 11.82 2.83 4.02
CA SER A 74 11.68 2.59 5.46
C SER A 74 10.98 1.26 5.73
N THR A 75 10.75 0.91 7.00
CA THR A 75 9.98 -0.30 7.31
C THR A 75 8.56 -0.12 6.76
N PRO A 76 8.05 -1.07 5.95
CA PRO A 76 6.71 -0.95 5.41
C PRO A 76 5.68 -0.88 6.54
N LEU A 77 4.66 -0.07 6.34
CA LEU A 77 3.47 0.01 7.18
C LEU A 77 2.65 -1.28 7.07
N TYR A 78 2.64 -1.87 5.88
CA TYR A 78 1.89 -3.06 5.55
C TYR A 78 2.51 -3.80 4.37
N ILE A 79 2.42 -5.12 4.40
CA ILE A 79 2.82 -6.01 3.31
C ILE A 79 1.67 -6.98 3.06
N ALA A 80 1.28 -7.15 1.80
CA ALA A 80 0.42 -8.22 1.34
C ALA A 80 1.08 -8.98 0.19
N THR A 81 0.80 -10.27 0.11
CA THR A 81 1.18 -11.14 -1.00
C THR A 81 -0.09 -11.77 -1.53
N VAL A 82 -0.35 -11.55 -2.82
CA VAL A 82 -1.45 -12.16 -3.57
C VAL A 82 -0.88 -13.35 -4.34
N HIS A 83 -1.35 -14.54 -3.99
CA HIS A 83 -0.95 -15.80 -4.60
C HIS A 83 -1.78 -16.08 -5.87
N GLN A 84 -1.32 -17.01 -6.72
CA GLN A 84 -2.02 -17.38 -7.95
C GLN A 84 -3.43 -17.94 -7.70
N ASP A 85 -3.61 -18.66 -6.58
CA ASP A 85 -4.89 -19.20 -6.12
C ASP A 85 -5.82 -18.13 -5.54
N ARG A 86 -5.42 -16.85 -5.62
CA ARG A 86 -6.11 -15.67 -5.09
C ARG A 86 -6.17 -15.62 -3.57
N THR A 87 -5.44 -16.48 -2.86
CA THR A 87 -5.24 -16.30 -1.42
C THR A 87 -4.38 -15.06 -1.19
N VAL A 88 -4.69 -14.34 -0.11
CA VAL A 88 -3.93 -13.16 0.30
C VAL A 88 -3.36 -13.40 1.68
N THR A 89 -2.04 -13.33 1.79
CA THR A 89 -1.35 -13.31 3.08
C THR A 89 -0.86 -11.90 3.34
N SER A 90 -1.14 -11.35 4.52
CA SER A 90 -0.74 -9.99 4.83
C SER A 90 -0.29 -9.78 6.27
N LYS A 91 0.48 -8.72 6.47
CA LYS A 91 1.01 -8.33 7.77
C LYS A 91 1.15 -6.80 7.85
N ALA A 92 0.50 -6.22 8.85
CA ALA A 92 0.71 -4.84 9.24
C ALA A 92 1.90 -4.71 10.22
N ASN A 93 2.57 -3.57 10.18
CA ASN A 93 3.59 -3.21 11.15
C ASN A 93 2.92 -2.76 12.46
N THR A 94 3.37 -3.26 13.61
CA THR A 94 2.78 -2.93 14.92
C THR A 94 2.85 -1.45 15.26
N ASN A 95 3.81 -0.72 14.68
CA ASN A 95 4.02 0.72 14.91
C ASN A 95 2.93 1.60 14.32
N VAL A 96 2.01 1.03 13.54
CA VAL A 96 0.90 1.77 12.92
C VAL A 96 -0.28 1.95 13.86
N LYS A 97 -0.37 1.15 14.92
CA LYS A 97 -1.48 1.17 15.88
C LYS A 97 -1.51 2.51 16.63
N GLY A 98 -2.67 3.15 16.67
CA GLY A 98 -2.86 4.47 17.25
C GLY A 98 -2.35 5.63 16.37
N THR A 99 -1.97 5.36 15.12
CA THR A 99 -1.55 6.38 14.15
C THR A 99 -2.60 6.60 13.06
N LYS A 100 -2.49 7.69 12.29
CA LYS A 100 -3.36 7.96 11.13
C LYS A 100 -3.34 6.84 10.07
N PHE A 101 -2.27 6.03 10.03
CA PHE A 101 -2.11 4.95 9.05
C PHE A 101 -2.88 3.67 9.42
N GLU A 102 -3.35 3.55 10.66
CA GLU A 102 -4.15 2.39 11.08
C GLU A 102 -5.39 2.22 10.20
N HIS A 103 -6.11 3.32 9.92
CA HIS A 103 -7.29 3.30 9.06
C HIS A 103 -6.98 3.04 7.59
N VAL A 104 -5.81 3.46 7.10
CA VAL A 104 -5.31 3.10 5.75
C VAL A 104 -5.17 1.59 5.65
N ILE A 105 -4.53 0.98 6.64
CA ILE A 105 -4.25 -0.46 6.64
C ILE A 105 -5.54 -1.26 6.77
N GLN A 106 -6.41 -0.89 7.71
CA GLN A 106 -7.72 -1.53 7.88
C GLN A 106 -8.53 -1.50 6.56
N TYR A 107 -8.50 -0.39 5.85
CA TYR A 107 -9.18 -0.27 4.56
C TYR A 107 -8.53 -1.16 3.49
N VAL A 108 -7.20 -1.16 3.38
CA VAL A 108 -6.46 -2.00 2.43
C VAL A 108 -6.73 -3.48 2.69
N GLU A 109 -6.68 -3.92 3.95
CA GLU A 109 -6.95 -5.30 4.34
C GLU A 109 -8.35 -5.74 3.90
N LYS A 110 -9.36 -4.90 4.14
CA LYS A 110 -10.75 -5.15 3.70
C LYS A 110 -10.88 -5.21 2.17
N VAL A 111 -10.13 -4.39 1.45
CA VAL A 111 -10.16 -4.38 -0.02
C VAL A 111 -9.50 -5.63 -0.62
N LEU A 112 -8.44 -6.12 0.01
CA LEU A 112 -7.70 -7.31 -0.45
C LEU A 112 -8.34 -8.62 0.02
N ASN A 113 -9.07 -8.59 1.14
CA ASN A 113 -9.81 -9.72 1.71
C ASN A 113 -11.29 -9.34 1.88
N PRO A 114 -12.06 -9.23 0.78
CA PRO A 114 -13.47 -8.87 0.81
C PRO A 114 -14.38 -9.95 1.42
#